data_AF-A0A7G1I3I5-F1
#
_entry.id   AF-A0A7G1I3I5-F1
#
_cell.length_a   1.000
_cell.length_b   1.000
_cell.length_c   1.000
_cell.angle_alpha   90.00
_cell.angle_beta   90.00
_cell.angle_gamma   90.00
#
_symmetry.space_group_name_H-M   'P 1'
#
loop_
_entity.id
_entity.type
_entity.pdbx_description
1 polymer ?
#
loop_
_entity_poly.entity_id
_entity_poly.type
_entity_poly.pdbx_seq_one_letter_code
_entity_poly.pdbx_strand_id
1 'polypeptide(L)'
;MTRAGASYASAEAVSATPLQLLEQQVLGLINAPAQAILGRPLIGNGADGAAPGEAGAPGGLLYGNGGNGAPGLNPVWPAAGGAAGLIGNGGIGAAGGVGAAGGAGATADGCGETAGLGVMAGPVRPGAWSKRRERGQRRQRRRRRMVWRRGRRWIGRYGRVHHQRFHRRDWRKRGQRRRRRTDVRRRRGRGNGGAGGAGLFGGNGGTGGSGGAAGLFGTGGAGANGGTGGTGSDIGATGLDGGSGGAGGAGGSGGVLFGNGGSGGAGGTGGTGGSATGFGSVGGTGGAGGTGGAGSTGGLLYGSGGAGGAGGRRRRR
;
A
#
# COMPACT_ATOMS: atom_id res chain seq x y z
N MET A 1 58.90 17.91 -25.10
CA MET A 1 58.06 18.97 -24.51
C MET A 1 57.31 18.37 -23.33
N THR A 2 57.83 18.46 -22.10
CA THR A 2 57.33 17.63 -20.98
C THR A 2 57.62 18.25 -19.61
N ARG A 3 57.06 19.44 -19.34
CA ARG A 3 56.89 19.94 -17.96
C ARG A 3 55.78 20.98 -17.76
N ALA A 4 55.51 21.83 -18.77
CA ALA A 4 54.47 22.87 -18.67
C ALA A 4 53.02 22.34 -18.65
N GLY A 5 52.74 21.17 -19.21
CA GLY A 5 51.39 20.58 -19.20
C GLY A 5 50.97 20.01 -17.83
N ALA A 6 51.94 19.58 -17.02
CA ALA A 6 51.66 19.06 -15.68
C ALA A 6 51.22 20.16 -14.70
N SER A 7 51.80 21.36 -14.82
CA SER A 7 51.47 22.50 -13.96
C SER A 7 50.07 23.08 -14.19
N TYR A 8 49.58 23.07 -15.44
CA TYR A 8 48.20 23.49 -15.74
C TYR A 8 47.17 22.43 -15.32
N ALA A 9 47.45 21.14 -15.57
CA ALA A 9 46.58 20.06 -15.09
C ALA A 9 46.50 19.99 -13.55
N SER A 10 47.60 20.26 -12.84
CA SER A 10 47.56 20.38 -11.37
C SER A 10 46.84 21.64 -10.89
N ALA A 11 46.86 22.73 -11.66
CA ALA A 11 46.14 23.96 -11.30
C ALA A 11 44.62 23.79 -11.39
N GLU A 12 44.10 23.10 -12.41
CA GLU A 12 42.65 22.82 -12.53
C GLU A 12 42.16 21.81 -11.48
N ALA A 13 42.97 20.78 -11.15
CA ALA A 13 42.64 19.83 -10.09
C ALA A 13 42.66 20.45 -8.67
N VAL A 14 43.50 21.46 -8.45
CA VAL A 14 43.65 22.16 -7.16
C VAL A 14 42.79 23.44 -7.09
N SER A 15 42.11 23.87 -8.16
CA SER A 15 41.24 25.08 -8.14
C SER A 15 39.74 24.76 -8.03
N ALA A 16 39.27 23.61 -8.52
CA ALA A 16 37.87 23.19 -8.36
C ALA A 16 37.50 22.84 -6.90
N THR A 17 38.45 22.27 -6.14
CA THR A 17 38.25 21.81 -4.75
C THR A 17 38.21 22.91 -3.69
N PRO A 18 39.06 23.98 -3.70
CA PRO A 18 38.99 25.03 -2.69
C PRO A 18 37.73 25.90 -2.81
N LEU A 19 37.18 26.11 -4.01
CA LEU A 19 35.93 26.88 -4.16
C LEU A 19 34.73 26.13 -3.55
N GLN A 20 34.58 24.83 -3.81
CA GLN A 20 33.54 24.02 -3.18
C GLN A 20 33.71 23.94 -1.66
N LEU A 21 34.95 23.86 -1.16
CA LEU A 21 35.21 23.89 0.27
C LEU A 21 34.87 25.27 0.89
N LEU A 22 35.18 26.36 0.19
CA LEU A 22 34.85 27.72 0.63
C LEU A 22 33.34 27.96 0.64
N GLU A 23 32.60 27.49 -0.37
CA GLU A 23 31.13 27.51 -0.40
C GLU A 23 30.53 26.72 0.78
N GLN A 24 31.04 25.52 1.05
CA GLN A 24 30.61 24.70 2.19
C GLN A 24 30.95 25.35 3.54
N GLN A 25 32.10 26.04 3.64
CA GLN A 25 32.49 26.79 4.84
C GLN A 25 31.65 28.06 5.04
N VAL A 26 31.34 28.81 3.98
CA VAL A 26 30.51 30.02 4.04
C VAL A 26 29.05 29.66 4.32
N LEU A 27 28.48 28.66 3.66
CA LEU A 27 27.15 28.13 3.99
C LEU A 27 27.13 27.55 5.40
N GLY A 28 28.20 26.87 5.83
CA GLY A 28 28.38 26.40 7.20
C GLY A 28 28.36 27.55 8.21
N LEU A 29 29.10 28.63 7.96
CA LEU A 29 29.20 29.80 8.83
C LEU A 29 27.89 30.59 8.91
N ILE A 30 27.18 30.74 7.79
CA ILE A 30 25.85 31.40 7.73
C ILE A 30 24.79 30.55 8.43
N ASN A 31 24.83 29.23 8.25
CA ASN A 31 23.83 28.32 8.84
C ASN A 31 24.13 27.94 10.29
N ALA A 32 25.38 27.98 10.76
CA ALA A 32 25.75 27.51 12.09
C ALA A 32 25.00 28.25 13.23
N PRO A 33 24.86 29.59 13.23
CA PRO A 33 24.04 30.29 14.23
C PRO A 33 22.57 29.85 14.20
N ALA A 34 21.99 29.68 13.02
CA ALA A 34 20.59 29.29 12.88
C ALA A 34 20.33 27.81 13.21
N GLN A 35 21.25 26.91 12.85
CA GLN A 35 21.20 25.51 13.28
C GLN A 35 21.32 25.39 14.80
N ALA A 36 22.20 26.18 15.43
CA ALA A 36 22.38 26.18 16.87
C ALA A 36 21.19 26.79 17.65
N ILE A 37 20.54 27.81 17.12
CA ILE A 37 19.47 28.57 17.82
C ILE A 37 18.06 28.07 17.44
N LEU A 38 17.85 27.68 16.18
CA LEU A 38 16.53 27.39 15.59
C LEU A 38 16.40 25.95 15.07
N GLY A 39 17.45 25.13 15.19
CA GLY A 39 17.45 23.71 14.76
C GLY A 39 17.29 23.49 13.25
N ARG A 40 17.40 24.55 12.44
CA ARG A 40 17.22 24.54 10.98
C ARG A 40 18.23 25.50 10.33
N PRO A 41 18.70 25.21 9.10
CA PRO A 41 19.56 26.13 8.37
C PRO A 41 18.75 27.36 7.93
N LEU A 42 19.40 28.49 7.66
CA LEU A 42 18.78 29.62 6.94
C LEU A 42 18.60 29.27 5.46
N ILE A 43 19.63 28.64 4.89
CA ILE A 43 19.75 28.32 3.46
C ILE A 43 20.11 26.85 3.31
N GLY A 44 19.26 26.08 2.65
CA GLY A 44 19.51 24.66 2.34
C GLY A 44 18.22 23.91 2.02
N ASN A 45 18.29 22.89 1.19
CA ASN A 45 17.14 22.03 0.96
C ASN A 45 16.94 21.07 2.14
N GLY A 46 15.70 20.67 2.40
CA GLY A 46 15.39 19.60 3.33
C GLY A 46 15.88 18.27 2.78
N ALA A 47 16.39 17.41 3.66
CA ALA A 47 16.75 16.04 3.31
C ALA A 47 15.50 15.23 2.92
N ASP A 48 15.61 14.45 1.84
CA ASP A 48 14.64 13.40 1.53
C ASP A 48 14.63 12.36 2.66
N GLY A 49 13.46 11.80 2.98
CA GLY A 49 13.36 10.70 3.94
C GLY A 49 14.17 9.48 3.47
N ALA A 50 14.97 8.90 4.35
CA ALA A 50 15.88 7.80 4.04
C ALA A 50 15.33 6.44 4.53
N ALA A 51 14.63 6.43 5.66
CA ALA A 51 13.98 5.24 6.21
C ALA A 51 12.52 5.11 5.71
N PRO A 52 11.95 3.89 5.55
CA PRO A 52 10.60 3.74 5.01
C PRO A 52 9.53 4.38 5.90
N GLY A 53 8.73 5.28 5.33
CA GLY A 53 7.74 6.09 6.07
C GLY A 53 8.31 7.34 6.76
N GLU A 54 9.61 7.62 6.62
CA GLU A 54 10.24 8.85 7.11
C GLU A 54 9.82 10.05 6.24
N ALA A 55 9.30 11.10 6.89
CA ALA A 55 8.88 12.32 6.20
C ALA A 55 10.08 13.08 5.64
N GLY A 56 9.88 13.78 4.53
CA GLY A 56 10.89 14.71 4.04
C GLY A 56 11.14 15.80 5.07
N ALA A 57 12.40 16.07 5.37
CA ALA A 57 12.76 17.14 6.28
C ALA A 57 12.40 18.51 5.68
N PRO A 58 12.11 19.53 6.51
CA PRO A 58 11.77 20.85 6.01
C PRO A 58 13.01 21.56 5.44
N GLY A 59 12.80 22.46 4.48
CA GLY A 59 13.85 23.32 3.94
C GLY A 59 14.42 24.32 4.96
N GLY A 60 15.48 25.03 4.57
CA GLY A 60 16.04 26.14 5.33
C GLY A 60 15.03 27.27 5.50
N LEU A 61 15.14 28.06 6.56
CA LEU A 61 14.12 29.01 6.99
C LEU A 61 13.85 30.11 5.95
N LEU A 62 14.88 30.61 5.27
CA LEU A 62 14.76 31.68 4.28
C LEU A 62 14.72 31.13 2.86
N TYR A 63 15.61 30.19 2.53
CA TYR A 63 15.70 29.60 1.21
C TYR A 63 15.92 28.09 1.28
N GLY A 64 15.04 27.32 0.64
CA GLY A 64 15.16 25.87 0.60
C GLY A 64 13.88 25.16 0.19
N ASN A 65 14.01 24.19 -0.71
CA ASN A 65 12.93 23.26 -0.99
C ASN A 65 12.76 22.28 0.18
N GLY A 66 11.54 21.79 0.41
CA GLY A 66 11.33 20.67 1.33
C GLY A 66 11.78 19.34 0.73
N GLY A 67 12.25 18.43 1.56
CA GLY A 67 12.64 17.08 1.12
C GLY A 67 11.43 16.22 0.74
N ASN A 68 11.64 15.19 -0.06
CA ASN A 68 10.61 14.23 -0.45
C ASN A 68 10.36 13.20 0.66
N GLY A 69 9.11 12.74 0.78
CA GLY A 69 8.76 11.67 1.72
C GLY A 69 9.24 10.29 1.25
N ALA A 70 9.75 9.48 2.17
CA ALA A 70 10.18 8.11 1.88
C ALA A 70 8.99 7.15 1.70
N PRO A 71 9.01 6.27 0.67
CA PRO A 71 7.99 5.23 0.48
C PRO A 71 7.69 4.42 1.75
N GLY A 72 6.41 4.27 2.09
CA GLY A 72 5.98 3.51 3.27
C GLY A 72 6.05 1.99 3.06
N LEU A 73 6.42 1.25 4.10
CA LEU A 73 6.18 -0.20 4.20
C LEU A 73 4.86 -0.42 4.93
N ASN A 74 3.86 -1.03 4.28
CA ASN A 74 2.58 -1.36 4.93
C ASN A 74 2.83 -2.22 6.19
N PRO A 75 2.33 -1.87 7.40
CA PRO A 75 1.31 -0.86 7.74
C PRO A 75 1.82 0.53 8.17
N VAL A 76 3.12 0.83 8.07
CA VAL A 76 3.66 2.18 8.32
C VAL A 76 3.03 3.17 7.34
N TRP A 77 2.58 4.30 7.88
CA TRP A 77 1.89 5.31 7.10
C TRP A 77 2.86 5.97 6.09
N PRO A 78 2.38 6.42 4.93
CA PRO A 78 3.23 6.97 3.90
C PRO A 78 3.65 8.38 4.29
N ALA A 79 4.92 8.67 4.12
CA ALA A 79 5.49 9.91 4.59
C ALA A 79 5.05 11.13 3.78
N ALA A 80 4.85 12.26 4.46
CA ALA A 80 4.63 13.53 3.79
C ALA A 80 5.95 14.06 3.17
N GLY A 81 5.83 14.88 2.14
CA GLY A 81 6.91 15.76 1.72
C GLY A 81 7.10 16.90 2.73
N GLY A 82 8.35 17.33 2.92
CA GLY A 82 8.72 18.40 3.82
C GLY A 82 8.21 19.76 3.34
N ALA A 83 7.95 20.66 4.28
CA ALA A 83 7.64 22.05 3.97
C ALA A 83 8.89 22.80 3.49
N ALA A 84 8.71 23.79 2.61
CA ALA A 84 9.78 24.66 2.16
C ALA A 84 10.22 25.70 3.22
N GLY A 85 11.24 26.47 2.86
CA GLY A 85 11.54 27.77 3.47
C GLY A 85 10.58 28.88 3.04
N LEU A 86 10.87 30.10 3.48
CA LEU A 86 10.17 31.31 3.03
C LEU A 86 10.14 31.43 1.49
N ILE A 87 11.25 31.06 0.84
CA ILE A 87 11.35 30.87 -0.60
C ILE A 87 11.74 29.40 -0.85
N GLY A 88 10.88 28.67 -1.57
CA GLY A 88 11.16 27.30 -1.98
C GLY A 88 9.91 26.48 -2.26
N ASN A 89 10.10 25.36 -2.94
CA ASN A 89 9.03 24.44 -3.30
C ASN A 89 8.86 23.37 -2.22
N GLY A 90 7.61 22.98 -1.94
CA GLY A 90 7.32 21.89 -1.02
C GLY A 90 7.73 20.53 -1.60
N GLY A 91 8.17 19.61 -0.75
CA GLY A 91 8.61 18.28 -1.17
C GLY A 91 7.47 17.37 -1.62
N ILE A 92 7.76 16.35 -2.42
CA ILE A 92 6.74 15.41 -2.91
C ILE A 92 6.42 14.37 -1.83
N GLY A 93 5.14 13.99 -1.71
CA GLY A 93 4.71 12.93 -0.79
C GLY A 93 5.14 11.52 -1.22
N ALA A 94 5.21 10.61 -0.26
CA ALA A 94 5.61 9.22 -0.47
C ALA A 94 4.49 8.32 -1.03
N ALA A 95 4.81 7.45 -1.99
CA ALA A 95 3.84 6.49 -2.51
C ALA A 95 3.34 5.50 -1.43
N GLY A 96 2.06 5.11 -1.54
CA GLY A 96 1.42 4.20 -0.62
C GLY A 96 1.91 2.75 -0.72
N GLY A 97 2.07 2.11 0.44
CA GLY A 97 2.49 0.72 0.53
C GLY A 97 1.48 -0.24 -0.12
N VAL A 98 1.97 -1.28 -0.80
CA VAL A 98 1.12 -2.35 -1.36
C VAL A 98 0.45 -3.14 -0.24
N GLY A 99 -0.81 -3.53 -0.42
CA GLY A 99 -1.55 -4.38 0.50
C GLY A 99 -0.98 -5.81 0.54
N ALA A 100 -0.88 -6.39 1.74
CA ALA A 100 -0.42 -7.76 1.91
C ALA A 100 -1.33 -8.76 1.16
N ALA A 101 -0.76 -9.82 0.60
CA ALA A 101 -1.57 -10.94 0.11
C ALA A 101 -2.26 -11.65 1.30
N GLY A 102 -3.50 -12.11 1.10
CA GLY A 102 -4.21 -12.88 2.11
C GLY A 102 -3.45 -14.16 2.48
N GLY A 103 -3.48 -14.52 3.76
CA GLY A 103 -2.80 -15.71 4.25
C GLY A 103 -3.42 -16.98 3.66
N ALA A 104 -2.59 -17.94 3.22
CA ALA A 104 -3.07 -19.29 2.97
C ALA A 104 -3.64 -19.85 4.29
N GLY A 105 -4.92 -20.18 4.32
CA GLY A 105 -5.54 -20.72 5.51
C GLY A 105 -4.86 -22.02 5.90
N ALA A 106 -4.41 -22.11 7.16
CA ALA A 106 -3.95 -23.37 7.69
C ALA A 106 -5.07 -24.41 7.53
N THR A 107 -4.79 -25.48 6.79
CA THR A 107 -5.65 -26.66 6.75
C THR A 107 -5.75 -27.19 8.17
N ALA A 108 -6.94 -27.14 8.76
CA ALA A 108 -7.23 -27.66 10.09
C ALA A 108 -7.30 -29.19 10.09
N ASP A 109 -6.23 -29.83 9.63
CA ASP A 109 -6.00 -31.28 9.58
C ASP A 109 -4.57 -31.54 10.06
N GLY A 110 -4.40 -31.61 11.39
CA GLY A 110 -3.10 -31.86 12.01
C GLY A 110 -3.02 -31.36 13.44
N CYS A 111 -3.17 -32.27 14.40
CA CYS A 111 -2.74 -32.04 15.78
C CYS A 111 -1.21 -31.88 15.77
N GLY A 112 -0.71 -30.64 15.91
CA GLY A 112 0.72 -30.34 15.83
C GLY A 112 1.00 -28.93 16.34
N GLU A 113 1.78 -28.84 17.40
CA GLU A 113 1.97 -27.65 18.24
C GLU A 113 2.42 -26.40 17.47
N THR A 114 1.66 -25.31 17.60
CA THR A 114 2.19 -23.95 17.40
C THR A 114 2.27 -23.22 18.74
N ALA A 115 3.53 -23.00 19.14
CA ALA A 115 4.08 -22.22 20.26
C ALA A 115 3.11 -21.45 21.19
N GLY A 116 3.34 -21.61 22.49
CA GLY A 116 2.57 -20.94 23.53
C GLY A 116 2.61 -19.41 23.48
N LEU A 117 1.43 -18.81 23.63
CA LEU A 117 1.28 -17.54 24.33
C LEU A 117 0.87 -17.88 25.77
N GLY A 118 1.78 -17.65 26.72
CA GLY A 118 1.56 -18.01 28.11
C GLY A 118 0.51 -17.12 28.78
N VAL A 119 -0.55 -17.75 29.29
CA VAL A 119 -1.40 -17.17 30.34
C VAL A 119 -1.57 -18.23 31.43
N MET A 120 -0.89 -18.02 32.56
CA MET A 120 -1.03 -18.88 33.74
C MET A 120 -2.32 -18.53 34.47
N ALA A 121 -3.33 -19.41 34.41
CA ALA A 121 -4.52 -19.34 35.25
C ALA A 121 -4.93 -20.77 35.67
N GLY A 122 -4.82 -21.06 36.97
CA GLY A 122 -5.18 -22.35 37.54
C GLY A 122 -6.70 -22.61 37.54
N PRO A 123 -7.13 -23.88 37.74
CA PRO A 123 -8.52 -24.27 37.59
C PRO A 123 -9.40 -23.83 38.77
N VAL A 124 -10.44 -23.04 38.50
CA VAL A 124 -11.51 -22.75 39.48
C VAL A 124 -12.69 -23.68 39.26
N ARG A 125 -13.14 -24.35 40.33
CA ARG A 125 -14.30 -25.26 40.32
C ARG A 125 -15.61 -24.51 39.99
N PRO A 126 -16.54 -25.08 39.20
CA PRO A 126 -17.79 -24.41 38.84
C PRO A 126 -18.80 -24.39 40.00
N GLY A 127 -18.97 -23.22 40.62
CA GLY A 127 -20.10 -22.92 41.50
C GLY A 127 -21.39 -22.72 40.72
N ALA A 128 -22.49 -23.28 41.21
CA ALA A 128 -23.80 -23.14 40.56
C ALA A 128 -24.37 -21.72 40.74
N TRP A 129 -25.01 -21.17 39.70
CA TRP A 129 -26.35 -20.55 39.74
C TRP A 129 -26.83 -20.19 38.31
N SER A 130 -28.09 -19.76 38.16
CA SER A 130 -28.72 -19.31 36.90
C SER A 130 -29.14 -20.36 35.83
N LYS A 131 -29.62 -21.54 36.25
CA LYS A 131 -30.54 -22.34 35.41
C LYS A 131 -31.99 -21.83 35.50
N ARG A 132 -32.30 -20.58 35.07
CA ARG A 132 -33.70 -20.07 35.08
C ARG A 132 -34.16 -19.12 33.96
N ARG A 133 -33.56 -19.13 32.76
CA ARG A 133 -34.14 -18.43 31.58
C ARG A 133 -34.23 -19.22 30.26
N GLU A 134 -33.93 -20.53 30.25
CA GLU A 134 -33.82 -21.29 29.00
C GLU A 134 -34.82 -22.48 28.83
N ARG A 135 -36.00 -22.42 29.46
CA ARG A 135 -37.08 -23.42 29.25
C ARG A 135 -38.30 -22.91 28.46
N GLY A 136 -38.38 -21.61 28.14
CA GLY A 136 -39.52 -21.02 27.43
C GLY A 136 -39.53 -21.25 25.90
N GLN A 137 -38.39 -21.09 25.23
CA GLN A 137 -38.38 -20.92 23.75
C GLN A 137 -38.40 -22.23 22.94
N ARG A 138 -38.19 -23.41 23.57
CA ARG A 138 -38.16 -24.71 22.84
C ARG A 138 -39.54 -25.27 22.45
N ARG A 139 -40.67 -24.72 22.94
CA ARG A 139 -42.02 -25.22 22.60
C ARG A 139 -42.64 -24.62 21.32
N GLN A 140 -42.24 -23.43 20.86
CA GLN A 140 -42.87 -22.80 19.69
C GLN A 140 -42.37 -23.32 18.32
N ARG A 141 -41.11 -23.76 18.20
CA ARG A 141 -40.53 -24.15 16.90
C ARG A 141 -41.00 -25.51 16.34
N ARG A 142 -41.76 -26.31 17.09
CA ARG A 142 -42.25 -27.64 16.61
C ARG A 142 -43.56 -27.59 15.81
N ARG A 143 -44.37 -26.52 15.88
CA ARG A 143 -45.65 -26.43 15.12
C ARG A 143 -45.51 -25.99 13.66
N ARG A 144 -44.42 -25.35 13.26
CA ARG A 144 -44.21 -24.87 11.86
C ARG A 144 -43.62 -25.90 10.87
N ARG A 145 -43.32 -27.15 11.29
CA ARG A 145 -42.66 -28.16 10.43
C ARG A 145 -43.59 -29.21 9.79
N MET A 146 -44.90 -29.22 10.09
CA MET A 146 -45.81 -30.26 9.56
C MET A 146 -46.56 -29.87 8.27
N VAL A 147 -46.70 -28.57 7.95
CA VAL A 147 -47.51 -28.13 6.79
C VAL A 147 -46.76 -28.28 5.45
N TRP A 148 -45.42 -28.22 5.44
CA TRP A 148 -44.64 -28.26 4.18
C TRP A 148 -44.34 -29.67 3.62
N ARG A 149 -44.78 -30.74 4.31
CA ARG A 149 -44.48 -32.14 3.93
C ARG A 149 -45.63 -32.89 3.23
N ARG A 150 -46.74 -32.22 2.89
CA ARG A 150 -47.84 -32.80 2.09
C ARG A 150 -47.95 -32.28 0.64
N GLY A 151 -47.13 -31.30 0.24
CA GLY A 151 -47.26 -30.61 -1.06
C GLY A 151 -46.36 -31.08 -2.22
N ARG A 152 -45.61 -32.19 -2.09
CA ARG A 152 -44.71 -32.70 -3.15
C ARG A 152 -44.90 -34.21 -3.43
N ARG A 153 -46.12 -34.59 -3.80
CA ARG A 153 -46.45 -35.87 -4.44
C ARG A 153 -47.52 -35.66 -5.51
N TRP A 154 -47.14 -35.11 -6.66
CA TRP A 154 -47.83 -35.26 -7.94
C TRP A 154 -46.89 -34.74 -9.06
N ILE A 155 -47.03 -35.26 -10.28
CA ILE A 155 -46.10 -35.12 -11.42
C ILE A 155 -44.73 -35.80 -11.15
N GLY A 156 -44.24 -36.73 -11.97
CA GLY A 156 -44.72 -37.17 -13.28
C GLY A 156 -43.63 -37.91 -14.05
N ARG A 157 -43.31 -39.10 -13.56
CA ARG A 157 -42.53 -40.18 -14.22
C ARG A 157 -42.82 -40.32 -15.73
N TYR A 158 -41.84 -40.09 -16.60
CA TYR A 158 -41.48 -40.79 -17.86
C TYR A 158 -40.06 -40.29 -18.26
N GLY A 159 -39.13 -41.05 -18.88
CA GLY A 159 -39.12 -42.46 -19.29
C GLY A 159 -37.68 -43.04 -19.32
N ARG A 160 -37.53 -44.24 -19.90
CA ARG A 160 -36.32 -45.10 -19.96
C ARG A 160 -36.27 -45.71 -21.40
N VAL A 161 -35.20 -46.20 -22.04
CA VAL A 161 -33.94 -46.88 -21.64
C VAL A 161 -32.89 -46.78 -22.80
N HIS A 162 -31.67 -47.30 -22.59
CA HIS A 162 -30.69 -47.80 -23.60
C HIS A 162 -29.86 -46.75 -24.41
N HIS A 163 -28.64 -47.03 -24.89
CA HIS A 163 -27.79 -48.25 -24.85
C HIS A 163 -26.30 -47.96 -24.52
N GLN A 164 -25.40 -48.93 -24.73
CA GLN A 164 -24.12 -49.11 -24.00
C GLN A 164 -22.81 -48.67 -24.72
N ARG A 165 -21.74 -48.52 -23.90
CA ARG A 165 -20.28 -48.73 -24.16
C ARG A 165 -19.64 -48.15 -25.45
N PHE A 166 -18.52 -47.42 -25.30
CA PHE A 166 -17.20 -47.90 -25.78
C PHE A 166 -15.98 -47.09 -25.26
N HIS A 167 -14.88 -47.82 -25.01
CA HIS A 167 -13.49 -47.48 -24.64
C HIS A 167 -13.07 -46.19 -23.88
N ARG A 168 -12.64 -46.43 -22.62
CA ARG A 168 -11.37 -45.90 -22.10
C ARG A 168 -10.19 -46.47 -22.92
N ARG A 169 -9.22 -45.63 -23.33
CA ARG A 169 -7.74 -45.86 -23.23
C ARG A 169 -6.94 -44.63 -23.74
N ASP A 170 -5.78 -44.42 -23.10
CA ASP A 170 -4.62 -43.61 -23.51
C ASP A 170 -4.70 -42.09 -23.70
N TRP A 171 -5.03 -41.46 -22.58
CA TRP A 171 -4.58 -40.13 -22.17
C TRP A 171 -3.05 -40.03 -21.88
N ARG A 172 -2.19 -40.62 -22.73
CA ARG A 172 -0.72 -40.58 -22.59
C ARG A 172 0.00 -40.41 -23.93
N LYS A 173 0.35 -39.16 -24.29
CA LYS A 173 1.50 -38.74 -25.16
C LYS A 173 1.48 -37.27 -25.65
N ARG A 174 0.61 -36.38 -25.16
CA ARG A 174 0.63 -34.93 -25.50
C ARG A 174 1.21 -33.99 -24.43
N GLY A 175 1.79 -34.54 -23.36
CA GLY A 175 2.45 -33.76 -22.30
C GLY A 175 3.96 -33.96 -22.28
N GLN A 176 4.73 -33.27 -23.15
CA GLN A 176 6.20 -33.16 -22.99
C GLN A 176 6.95 -32.06 -23.77
N ARG A 177 6.29 -31.16 -24.52
CA ARG A 177 6.96 -30.06 -25.28
C ARG A 177 6.49 -28.63 -24.98
N ARG A 178 6.07 -28.33 -23.74
CA ARG A 178 5.88 -26.94 -23.23
C ARG A 178 6.43 -26.70 -21.80
N ARG A 179 7.50 -27.41 -21.40
CA ARG A 179 8.18 -27.24 -20.10
C ARG A 179 9.69 -26.91 -20.22
N ARG A 180 10.09 -25.93 -21.04
CA ARG A 180 11.46 -25.34 -21.05
C ARG A 180 11.49 -23.85 -21.48
N ARG A 181 10.65 -23.00 -20.88
CA ARG A 181 10.80 -21.52 -20.92
C ARG A 181 10.39 -20.87 -19.58
N THR A 182 10.97 -21.38 -18.49
CA THR A 182 10.87 -20.82 -17.14
C THR A 182 12.20 -21.06 -16.43
N ASP A 183 13.12 -20.08 -16.40
CA ASP A 183 14.12 -19.96 -15.32
C ASP A 183 15.00 -18.68 -15.29
N VAL A 184 14.80 -17.69 -16.17
CA VAL A 184 15.58 -16.41 -16.13
C VAL A 184 14.72 -15.18 -15.75
N ARG A 185 13.64 -15.37 -14.99
CA ARG A 185 12.81 -14.27 -14.43
C ARG A 185 12.50 -14.40 -12.94
N ARG A 186 13.31 -15.16 -12.18
CA ARG A 186 13.12 -15.45 -10.74
C ARG A 186 14.01 -14.64 -9.78
N ARG A 187 14.78 -13.64 -10.24
CA ARG A 187 15.80 -12.94 -9.41
C ARG A 187 15.87 -11.40 -9.52
N ARG A 188 14.80 -10.70 -9.93
CA ARG A 188 14.67 -9.24 -9.72
C ARG A 188 13.25 -8.92 -9.26
N GLY A 189 13.11 -8.18 -8.16
CA GLY A 189 11.81 -7.84 -7.58
C GLY A 189 11.35 -8.69 -6.39
N ARG A 190 12.23 -9.01 -5.42
CA ARG A 190 11.75 -9.19 -4.03
C ARG A 190 11.50 -7.80 -3.46
N GLY A 191 10.32 -7.25 -3.73
CA GLY A 191 9.82 -6.13 -2.94
C GLY A 191 9.48 -6.66 -1.55
N ASN A 192 10.01 -6.05 -0.49
CA ASN A 192 9.72 -6.46 0.88
C ASN A 192 8.30 -6.01 1.28
N GLY A 193 7.29 -6.79 0.86
CA GLY A 193 5.92 -6.64 1.35
C GLY A 193 5.81 -7.11 2.80
N GLY A 194 6.02 -6.19 3.74
CA GLY A 194 5.84 -6.42 5.18
C GLY A 194 4.37 -6.69 5.55
N ALA A 195 4.17 -7.35 6.69
CA ALA A 195 2.87 -7.91 7.06
C ALA A 195 1.89 -6.85 7.60
N GLY A 196 0.87 -6.53 6.81
CA GLY A 196 -0.47 -6.34 7.40
C GLY A 196 -0.91 -7.67 8.02
N GLY A 197 -1.58 -7.63 9.18
CA GLY A 197 -1.93 -8.84 9.95
C GLY A 197 -2.61 -9.90 9.08
N ALA A 198 -2.27 -11.18 9.32
CA ALA A 198 -2.61 -12.32 8.48
C ALA A 198 -4.12 -12.64 8.43
N GLY A 199 -4.87 -11.75 7.77
CA GLY A 199 -6.24 -11.98 7.36
C GLY A 199 -6.31 -12.92 6.17
N LEU A 200 -7.45 -13.58 6.05
CA LEU A 200 -7.79 -14.48 4.95
C LEU A 200 -7.96 -13.74 3.61
N PHE A 201 -8.37 -12.47 3.69
CA PHE A 201 -8.60 -11.57 2.57
C PHE A 201 -7.33 -10.82 2.17
N GLY A 202 -7.29 -10.27 0.96
CA GLY A 202 -6.22 -9.35 0.57
C GLY A 202 -6.23 -8.10 1.45
N GLY A 203 -5.05 -7.71 1.95
CA GLY A 203 -4.89 -6.49 2.73
C GLY A 203 -5.08 -5.23 1.88
N ASN A 204 -5.51 -4.13 2.49
CA ASN A 204 -5.72 -2.88 1.76
C ASN A 204 -4.38 -2.20 1.42
N GLY A 205 -4.34 -1.51 0.28
CA GLY A 205 -3.23 -0.62 -0.07
C GLY A 205 -3.21 0.60 0.85
N GLY A 206 -2.01 1.02 1.26
CA GLY A 206 -1.81 2.24 2.04
C GLY A 206 -2.21 3.49 1.25
N THR A 207 -2.56 4.57 1.95
CA THR A 207 -2.80 5.88 1.32
C THR A 207 -1.56 6.43 0.61
N GLY A 208 -1.65 7.51 -0.15
CA GLY A 208 -0.49 8.27 -0.59
C GLY A 208 -0.13 9.34 0.46
N GLY A 209 1.16 9.63 0.60
CA GLY A 209 1.64 10.74 1.43
C GLY A 209 1.27 12.09 0.81
N SER A 210 1.02 13.08 1.65
CA SER A 210 0.75 14.45 1.21
C SER A 210 2.01 15.14 0.71
N GLY A 211 1.87 16.02 -0.28
CA GLY A 211 2.94 16.96 -0.64
C GLY A 211 3.14 18.03 0.44
N GLY A 212 4.36 18.54 0.56
CA GLY A 212 4.71 19.61 1.48
C GLY A 212 4.24 20.97 1.00
N ALA A 213 4.00 21.90 1.93
CA ALA A 213 3.66 23.29 1.61
C ALA A 213 4.90 24.09 1.15
N ALA A 214 4.70 25.04 0.25
CA ALA A 214 5.64 26.14 0.03
C ALA A 214 5.44 27.26 1.07
N GLY A 215 6.43 28.16 1.19
CA GLY A 215 6.40 29.28 2.15
C GLY A 215 5.65 30.51 1.63
N LEU A 216 6.36 31.62 1.50
CA LEU A 216 5.82 32.88 0.94
C LEU A 216 5.87 32.87 -0.60
N PHE A 217 6.93 32.28 -1.16
CA PHE A 217 7.17 32.08 -2.59
C PHE A 217 7.53 30.62 -2.88
N GLY A 218 6.89 30.01 -3.88
CA GLY A 218 7.23 28.68 -4.40
C GLY A 218 6.00 27.79 -4.63
N THR A 219 6.20 26.63 -5.27
CA THR A 219 5.11 25.70 -5.58
C THR A 219 4.93 24.64 -4.50
N GLY A 220 3.69 24.33 -4.15
CA GLY A 220 3.37 23.22 -3.25
C GLY A 220 3.76 21.87 -3.86
N GLY A 221 4.21 20.94 -3.02
CA GLY A 221 4.62 19.61 -3.44
C GLY A 221 3.45 18.75 -3.91
N ALA A 222 3.70 17.82 -4.82
CA ALA A 222 2.66 16.89 -5.27
C ALA A 222 2.35 15.83 -4.19
N GLY A 223 1.07 15.49 -4.06
CA GLY A 223 0.60 14.34 -3.30
C GLY A 223 0.89 13.03 -4.04
N ALA A 224 1.13 11.97 -3.28
CA ALA A 224 1.57 10.69 -3.84
C ALA A 224 0.41 9.78 -4.26
N ASN A 225 0.70 8.80 -5.13
CA ASN A 225 -0.28 7.77 -5.46
C ASN A 225 -0.54 6.83 -4.26
N GLY A 226 -1.79 6.43 -4.09
CA GLY A 226 -2.19 5.38 -3.15
C GLY A 226 -1.68 4.00 -3.59
N GLY A 227 -1.40 3.14 -2.62
CA GLY A 227 -0.92 1.78 -2.82
C GLY A 227 -1.98 0.84 -3.38
N THR A 228 -1.55 -0.20 -4.10
CA THR A 228 -2.47 -1.20 -4.65
C THR A 228 -2.96 -2.17 -3.56
N GLY A 229 -4.23 -2.56 -3.60
CA GLY A 229 -4.76 -3.61 -2.73
C GLY A 229 -4.10 -4.97 -2.98
N GLY A 230 -3.99 -5.76 -1.92
CA GLY A 230 -3.40 -7.09 -1.91
C GLY A 230 -4.32 -8.15 -2.52
N THR A 231 -3.75 -9.27 -2.94
CA THR A 231 -4.50 -10.38 -3.55
C THR A 231 -5.24 -11.19 -2.48
N GLY A 232 -6.48 -11.56 -2.74
CA GLY A 232 -7.22 -12.51 -1.89
C GLY A 232 -6.61 -13.91 -1.94
N SER A 233 -6.82 -14.68 -0.87
CA SER A 233 -6.27 -16.04 -0.71
C SER A 233 -7.19 -17.13 -1.28
N ASP A 234 -6.62 -18.29 -1.55
CA ASP A 234 -7.30 -19.47 -2.08
C ASP A 234 -7.41 -20.50 -0.94
N ILE A 235 -8.62 -20.75 -0.41
CA ILE A 235 -8.83 -21.73 0.67
C ILE A 235 -9.86 -22.76 0.25
N GLY A 236 -9.39 -24.01 0.14
CA GLY A 236 -10.18 -25.11 -0.38
C GLY A 236 -10.69 -24.77 -1.78
N ALA A 237 -12.01 -24.81 -1.96
CA ALA A 237 -12.64 -24.50 -3.24
C ALA A 237 -12.97 -23.00 -3.42
N THR A 238 -13.06 -22.20 -2.35
CA THR A 238 -13.51 -20.80 -2.42
C THR A 238 -12.34 -19.82 -2.46
N GLY A 239 -12.33 -18.95 -3.46
CA GLY A 239 -11.42 -17.80 -3.49
C GLY A 239 -11.95 -16.66 -2.63
N LEU A 240 -11.07 -15.91 -1.98
CA LEU A 240 -11.42 -14.83 -1.07
C LEU A 240 -11.20 -13.46 -1.71
N ASP A 241 -11.87 -12.42 -1.20
CA ASP A 241 -11.82 -11.09 -1.82
C ASP A 241 -10.42 -10.43 -1.76
N GLY A 242 -10.09 -9.69 -2.82
CA GLY A 242 -8.91 -8.84 -2.87
C GLY A 242 -9.11 -7.53 -2.10
N GLY A 243 -8.04 -7.01 -1.51
CA GLY A 243 -8.08 -5.78 -0.71
C GLY A 243 -8.38 -4.53 -1.55
N SER A 244 -8.86 -3.47 -0.91
CA SER A 244 -9.06 -2.20 -1.61
C SER A 244 -7.73 -1.51 -1.91
N GLY A 245 -7.68 -0.70 -2.97
CA GLY A 245 -6.59 0.24 -3.20
C GLY A 245 -6.69 1.41 -2.23
N GLY A 246 -5.54 1.96 -1.84
CA GLY A 246 -5.47 3.11 -0.94
C GLY A 246 -5.80 4.43 -1.65
N ALA A 247 -6.21 5.44 -0.89
CA ALA A 247 -6.47 6.77 -1.43
C ALA A 247 -5.16 7.46 -1.87
N GLY A 248 -5.20 8.35 -2.86
CA GLY A 248 -4.09 9.24 -3.18
C GLY A 248 -3.88 10.31 -2.10
N GLY A 249 -2.64 10.77 -1.94
CA GLY A 249 -2.28 11.84 -1.01
C GLY A 249 -2.68 13.22 -1.55
N ALA A 250 -2.94 14.17 -0.65
CA ALA A 250 -3.24 15.54 -1.04
C ALA A 250 -1.99 16.30 -1.53
N GLY A 251 -2.15 17.24 -2.46
CA GLY A 251 -1.10 18.20 -2.78
C GLY A 251 -0.86 19.20 -1.64
N GLY A 252 0.36 19.69 -1.52
CA GLY A 252 0.71 20.77 -0.60
C GLY A 252 0.31 22.14 -1.16
N SER A 253 0.12 23.14 -0.30
CA SER A 253 -0.23 24.50 -0.72
C SER A 253 0.92 25.22 -1.42
N GLY A 254 0.59 26.03 -2.43
CA GLY A 254 1.50 26.99 -3.04
C GLY A 254 1.90 28.10 -2.06
N GLY A 255 2.92 28.87 -2.45
CA GLY A 255 3.45 29.97 -1.64
C GLY A 255 2.39 31.06 -1.44
N VAL A 256 2.31 31.59 -0.22
CA VAL A 256 1.21 32.48 0.21
C VAL A 256 0.99 33.66 -0.74
N LEU A 257 2.06 34.28 -1.27
CA LEU A 257 1.93 35.36 -2.25
C LEU A 257 2.03 34.83 -3.68
N PHE A 258 3.06 34.03 -3.97
CA PHE A 258 3.39 33.58 -5.31
C PHE A 258 3.67 32.07 -5.36
N GLY A 259 2.96 31.35 -6.24
CA GLY A 259 3.27 29.97 -6.62
C GLY A 259 2.05 29.07 -6.70
N ASN A 260 2.18 27.97 -7.44
CA ASN A 260 1.08 27.05 -7.70
C ASN A 260 0.87 26.06 -6.55
N GLY A 261 -0.37 25.67 -6.31
CA GLY A 261 -0.71 24.54 -5.45
C GLY A 261 -0.25 23.21 -6.03
N GLY A 262 0.15 22.29 -5.16
CA GLY A 262 0.51 20.93 -5.53
C GLY A 262 -0.71 20.13 -6.00
N SER A 263 -0.50 19.24 -6.98
CA SER A 263 -1.51 18.30 -7.43
C SER A 263 -1.74 17.17 -6.41
N GLY A 264 -2.97 16.67 -6.33
CA GLY A 264 -3.29 15.46 -5.59
C GLY A 264 -2.84 14.21 -6.33
N GLY A 265 -2.40 13.19 -5.59
CA GLY A 265 -1.99 11.91 -6.15
C GLY A 265 -3.17 11.02 -6.53
N ALA A 266 -2.95 10.04 -7.41
CA ALA A 266 -4.01 9.14 -7.85
C ALA A 266 -4.34 8.05 -6.81
N GLY A 267 -5.58 7.57 -6.81
CA GLY A 267 -5.98 6.42 -6.01
C GLY A 267 -5.37 5.11 -6.50
N GLY A 268 -4.97 4.25 -5.56
CA GLY A 268 -4.41 2.94 -5.85
C GLY A 268 -5.45 1.99 -6.45
N THR A 269 -5.00 1.02 -7.26
CA THR A 269 -5.92 -0.01 -7.80
C THR A 269 -6.30 -1.03 -6.74
N GLY A 270 -7.52 -1.56 -6.81
CA GLY A 270 -7.89 -2.71 -5.98
C GLY A 270 -7.07 -3.97 -6.28
N GLY A 271 -6.99 -4.88 -5.31
CA GLY A 271 -6.35 -6.18 -5.45
C GLY A 271 -7.20 -7.18 -6.22
N THR A 272 -6.60 -8.26 -6.71
CA THR A 272 -7.34 -9.36 -7.34
C THR A 272 -7.96 -10.27 -6.30
N GLY A 273 -9.15 -10.81 -6.57
CA GLY A 273 -9.72 -11.89 -5.76
C GLY A 273 -8.92 -13.19 -5.92
N GLY A 274 -9.05 -14.09 -4.95
CA GLY A 274 -8.51 -15.44 -5.00
C GLY A 274 -9.20 -16.31 -6.06
N SER A 275 -8.52 -17.33 -6.52
CA SER A 275 -9.00 -18.30 -7.49
C SER A 275 -9.82 -19.41 -6.83
N ALA A 276 -10.77 -19.97 -7.56
CA ALA A 276 -11.61 -21.08 -7.11
C ALA A 276 -11.23 -22.36 -7.87
N THR A 277 -10.84 -23.40 -7.12
CA THR A 277 -10.18 -24.59 -7.69
C THR A 277 -11.10 -25.80 -7.91
N GLY A 278 -12.38 -25.70 -7.52
CA GLY A 278 -13.36 -26.80 -7.58
C GLY A 278 -14.54 -26.59 -8.53
N PHE A 279 -15.16 -27.67 -9.01
CA PHE A 279 -16.41 -27.58 -9.78
C PHE A 279 -17.55 -27.00 -8.91
N GLY A 280 -18.26 -26.00 -9.43
CA GLY A 280 -19.35 -25.30 -8.72
C GLY A 280 -18.88 -24.30 -7.67
N SER A 281 -17.57 -24.06 -7.56
CA SER A 281 -17.01 -23.08 -6.61
C SER A 281 -16.87 -21.68 -7.20
N VAL A 282 -16.81 -20.69 -6.32
CA VAL A 282 -16.91 -19.27 -6.67
C VAL A 282 -15.63 -18.57 -6.21
N GLY A 283 -14.94 -17.89 -7.14
CA GLY A 283 -13.71 -17.16 -6.85
C GLY A 283 -13.95 -15.92 -5.97
N GLY A 284 -12.88 -15.35 -5.45
CA GLY A 284 -12.94 -14.06 -4.77
C GLY A 284 -13.42 -12.97 -5.72
N THR A 285 -13.95 -11.87 -5.19
CA THR A 285 -14.14 -10.65 -5.96
C THR A 285 -12.87 -9.80 -5.91
N GLY A 286 -12.62 -9.02 -6.97
CA GLY A 286 -11.53 -8.05 -6.95
C GLY A 286 -11.91 -6.83 -6.11
N GLY A 287 -10.91 -6.25 -5.43
CA GLY A 287 -11.10 -5.11 -4.55
C GLY A 287 -11.49 -3.83 -5.30
N ALA A 288 -12.08 -2.91 -4.55
CA ALA A 288 -12.32 -1.55 -5.02
C ALA A 288 -11.00 -0.79 -5.21
N GLY A 289 -10.92 0.14 -6.16
CA GLY A 289 -9.84 1.12 -6.19
C GLY A 289 -10.07 2.23 -5.16
N GLY A 290 -8.99 2.89 -4.74
CA GLY A 290 -9.05 4.00 -3.79
C GLY A 290 -9.49 5.32 -4.44
N THR A 291 -9.79 6.33 -3.64
CA THR A 291 -10.08 7.69 -4.12
C THR A 291 -8.80 8.41 -4.57
N GLY A 292 -8.93 9.40 -5.46
CA GLY A 292 -7.83 10.34 -5.70
C GLY A 292 -7.66 11.30 -4.51
N GLY A 293 -6.46 11.86 -4.36
CA GLY A 293 -6.18 12.92 -3.40
C GLY A 293 -6.64 14.29 -3.91
N ALA A 294 -6.91 15.23 -2.99
CA ALA A 294 -7.20 16.60 -3.36
C ALA A 294 -5.95 17.33 -3.88
N GLY A 295 -6.12 18.25 -4.82
CA GLY A 295 -5.12 19.29 -5.07
C GLY A 295 -5.19 20.37 -3.98
N SER A 296 -4.35 21.40 -4.09
CA SER A 296 -4.26 22.47 -3.08
C SER A 296 -4.40 23.88 -3.68
N THR A 297 -4.41 24.91 -2.83
CA THR A 297 -4.49 26.31 -3.26
C THR A 297 -3.16 26.83 -3.82
N GLY A 298 -3.22 27.75 -4.78
CA GLY A 298 -2.10 28.59 -5.19
C GLY A 298 -2.00 29.87 -4.37
N GLY A 299 -1.01 30.71 -4.69
CA GLY A 299 -0.74 31.98 -4.02
C GLY A 299 -1.76 33.08 -4.31
N LEU A 300 -1.86 34.04 -3.38
CA LEU A 300 -2.88 35.10 -3.38
C LEU A 300 -2.71 36.13 -4.51
N LEU A 301 -1.47 36.39 -4.95
CA LEU A 301 -1.18 37.39 -5.99
C LEU A 301 -0.99 36.72 -7.35
N TYR A 302 -0.29 35.59 -7.40
CA TYR A 302 -0.10 34.83 -8.63
C TYR A 302 0.18 33.35 -8.33
N GLY A 303 -0.73 32.48 -8.78
CA GLY A 303 -0.57 31.04 -8.69
C GLY A 303 -1.88 30.32 -8.96
N SER A 304 -1.82 29.19 -9.66
CA SER A 304 -2.98 28.33 -9.86
C SER A 304 -3.15 27.33 -8.73
N GLY A 305 -4.39 26.92 -8.45
CA GLY A 305 -4.64 25.74 -7.61
C GLY A 305 -4.15 24.47 -8.29
N GLY A 306 -3.71 23.49 -7.50
CA GLY A 306 -3.35 22.17 -7.98
C GLY A 306 -4.59 21.33 -8.33
N ALA A 307 -4.46 20.49 -9.35
CA ALA A 307 -5.54 19.57 -9.74
C ALA A 307 -5.71 18.42 -8.73
N GLY A 308 -6.94 17.93 -8.57
CA GLY A 308 -7.22 16.69 -7.85
C GLY A 308 -6.72 15.46 -8.62
N GLY A 309 -6.33 14.41 -7.88
CA GLY A 309 -5.89 13.15 -8.45
C GLY A 309 -7.05 12.29 -8.94
N ALA A 310 -6.76 11.40 -9.89
CA ALA A 310 -7.75 10.45 -10.43
C ALA A 310 -8.09 9.33 -9.44
N GLY A 311 -9.31 8.81 -9.48
CA GLY A 311 -9.71 7.61 -8.74
C GLY A 311 -9.02 6.32 -9.24
N GLY A 312 -8.77 5.40 -8.32
CA GLY A 312 -8.15 4.11 -8.58
C GLY A 312 -9.09 3.12 -9.27
N ARG A 313 -8.52 2.24 -10.10
CA ARG A 313 -9.29 1.23 -10.85
C ARG A 313 -9.69 0.06 -9.95
N ARG A 314 -10.97 -0.33 -9.99
CA ARG A 314 -11.43 -1.61 -9.42
C ARG A 314 -10.88 -2.77 -10.27
N ARG A 315 -10.45 -3.86 -9.63
CA ARG A 315 -10.19 -5.13 -10.34
C ARG A 315 -11.50 -5.91 -10.44
N ARG A 316 -11.78 -6.48 -11.61
CA ARG A 316 -12.76 -7.57 -11.75
C ARG A 316 -12.01 -8.91 -11.60
N ARG A 317 -12.77 -10.01 -11.43
CA ARG A 317 -12.22 -11.38 -11.46
C ARG A 317 -11.37 -11.61 -12.70
#